data_AF-A0A497PDY5-F1
#
_entry.id   AF-A0A497PDY5-F1
#
_cell.length_a   1.000
_cell.length_b   1.000
_cell.length_c   1.000
_cell.angle_alpha   90.00
_cell.angle_beta   90.00
_cell.angle_gamma   90.00
#
_symmetry.space_group_name_H-M   'P 1'
#
loop_
_entity.id
_entity.type
_entity.pdbx_description
1 polymer ?
#
loop_
_entity_poly.entity_id
_entity_poly.type
_entity_poly.pdbx_seq_one_letter_code
_entity_poly.pdbx_strand_id
1 'polypeptide(L)'
;MILITTSRRPTQLIRTLCNDLSRVFPNSLRINRGKLNFEGIIDKALVIKADRLIIIEKWKGGFGKIKLYTILPEVNQFYPIIYLSSVKTQTDLGYRKTIHKKLAITVQQDTSKNINRLAHAFSKFFKLPIEKMQKGLPFKASIHFSNLKKCSMKIAITMPPFIK
;
A
#
# COMPACT_ATOMS: atom_id res chain seq x y z
N MET A 1 -0.69 9.42 -10.81
CA MET A 1 -1.51 9.40 -9.57
C MET A 1 -1.95 7.97 -9.27
N ILE A 2 -2.23 7.61 -8.02
CA ILE A 2 -2.62 6.25 -7.63
C ILE A 2 -4.11 6.21 -7.31
N LEU A 3 -4.87 5.38 -8.01
CA LEU A 3 -6.26 5.12 -7.67
C LEU A 3 -6.34 3.95 -6.67
N ILE A 4 -7.13 4.09 -5.61
CA ILE A 4 -7.35 3.04 -4.61
C ILE A 4 -8.84 2.69 -4.60
N THR A 5 -9.15 1.40 -4.74
CA THR A 5 -10.52 0.90 -4.63
C THR A 5 -10.57 -0.50 -4.05
N THR A 6 -11.79 -1.03 -3.90
CA THR A 6 -12.06 -2.34 -3.32
C THR A 6 -12.65 -3.32 -4.32
N SER A 7 -12.80 -4.58 -3.92
CA SER A 7 -13.77 -5.50 -4.55
C SER A 7 -15.22 -5.02 -4.33
N ARG A 8 -16.17 -5.63 -5.05
CA ARG A 8 -17.61 -5.45 -4.78
C ARG A 8 -17.94 -5.93 -3.37
N ARG A 9 -18.88 -5.24 -2.70
CA ARG A 9 -19.34 -5.52 -1.33
C ARG A 9 -18.18 -5.72 -0.32
N PRO A 10 -17.30 -4.71 -0.12
CA PRO A 10 -16.18 -4.85 0.82
C PRO A 10 -16.68 -4.95 2.27
N THR A 11 -15.84 -5.47 3.17
CA THR A 11 -16.08 -5.44 4.61
C THR A 11 -15.76 -4.05 5.18
N GLN A 12 -16.20 -3.77 6.41
CA GLN A 12 -15.89 -2.51 7.09
C GLN A 12 -14.37 -2.31 7.22
N LEU A 13 -13.63 -3.36 7.59
CA LEU A 13 -12.18 -3.31 7.70
C LEU A 13 -11.50 -2.92 6.38
N ILE A 14 -11.93 -3.50 5.25
CA ILE A 14 -11.36 -3.17 3.93
C ILE A 14 -11.64 -1.71 3.57
N ARG A 15 -12.83 -1.18 3.90
CA ARG A 15 -13.16 0.24 3.71
C ARG A 15 -12.24 1.15 4.54
N THR A 16 -12.02 0.80 5.81
CA THR A 16 -11.12 1.54 6.71
C THR A 16 -9.68 1.49 6.22
N LEU A 17 -9.19 0.31 5.82
CA LEU A 17 -7.86 0.15 5.25
C LEU A 17 -7.67 1.01 3.99
N CYS A 18 -8.65 1.02 3.07
CA CYS A 18 -8.56 1.89 1.88
C CYS A 18 -8.49 3.37 2.24
N ASN A 19 -9.26 3.82 3.24
CA ASN A 19 -9.19 5.18 3.75
C ASN A 19 -7.80 5.51 4.30
N ASP A 20 -7.24 4.62 5.10
CA ASP A 20 -5.92 4.82 5.69
C ASP A 20 -4.83 4.85 4.61
N LEU A 21 -4.88 3.96 3.62
CA LEU A 21 -3.92 3.97 2.52
C LEU A 21 -4.03 5.24 1.68
N SER A 22 -5.23 5.77 1.44
CA SER A 22 -5.38 7.07 0.75
C SER A 22 -4.86 8.27 1.56
N ARG A 23 -4.81 8.14 2.90
CA ARG A 23 -4.23 9.15 3.79
C ARG A 23 -2.72 9.05 3.87
N VAL A 24 -2.16 7.86 3.67
CA VAL A 24 -0.73 7.59 3.84
C VAL A 24 0.04 7.74 2.53
N PHE A 25 -0.49 7.24 1.42
CA PHE A 25 0.26 7.23 0.18
C PHE A 25 0.18 8.59 -0.52
N PRO A 26 1.32 9.14 -0.95
CA PRO A 26 1.32 10.39 -1.70
C PRO A 26 0.62 10.20 -3.05
N ASN A 27 -0.03 11.27 -3.52
CA ASN A 27 -0.72 11.30 -4.81
C ASN A 27 -1.68 10.11 -4.98
N SER A 28 -2.46 9.79 -3.95
CA SER A 28 -3.43 8.71 -3.98
C SER A 28 -4.84 9.21 -3.75
N LEU A 29 -5.81 8.57 -4.43
CA LEU A 29 -7.23 8.90 -4.32
C LEU A 29 -8.03 7.62 -4.13
N ARG A 30 -8.86 7.57 -3.09
CA ARG A 30 -9.82 6.49 -2.90
C ARG A 30 -11.09 6.79 -3.70
N ILE A 31 -11.60 5.79 -4.43
CA ILE A 31 -12.95 5.80 -4.99
C ILE A 31 -13.80 4.65 -4.46
N ASN A 32 -15.11 4.89 -4.40
CA ASN A 32 -16.07 3.82 -4.11
C ASN A 32 -16.24 2.91 -5.34
N ARG A 33 -16.12 1.59 -5.13
CA ARG A 33 -16.25 0.58 -6.18
C ARG A 33 -17.65 0.55 -6.80
N GLY A 34 -18.70 0.58 -5.98
CA GLY A 34 -20.09 0.47 -6.44
C GLY A 34 -20.32 -0.79 -7.29
N LYS A 35 -21.02 -0.63 -8.43
CA LYS A 35 -21.31 -1.70 -9.40
C LYS A 35 -20.24 -1.84 -10.50
N LEU A 36 -19.21 -1.00 -10.52
CA LEU A 36 -18.21 -0.97 -11.59
C LEU A 36 -17.53 -2.35 -11.76
N ASN A 37 -17.44 -2.78 -13.02
CA ASN A 37 -16.59 -3.89 -13.44
C ASN A 37 -15.12 -3.43 -13.43
N PHE A 38 -14.20 -4.24 -13.93
CA PHE A 38 -12.78 -3.88 -13.96
C PHE A 38 -12.52 -2.73 -14.96
N GLU A 39 -13.06 -2.81 -16.17
CA GLU A 39 -12.98 -1.77 -17.21
C GLU A 39 -13.46 -0.42 -16.69
N GLY A 40 -14.64 -0.35 -16.08
CA GLY A 40 -15.15 0.90 -15.51
C GLY A 40 -14.32 1.47 -14.35
N ILE A 41 -13.48 0.66 -13.68
CA ILE A 41 -12.47 1.19 -12.75
C ILE A 41 -11.31 1.81 -13.52
N ILE A 42 -10.84 1.15 -14.58
CA ILE A 42 -9.80 1.66 -15.46
C ILE A 42 -10.23 2.98 -16.09
N ASP A 43 -11.45 3.07 -16.62
CA ASP A 43 -11.99 4.31 -17.19
C ASP A 43 -11.97 5.45 -16.17
N LYS A 44 -12.43 5.19 -14.94
CA LYS A 44 -12.34 6.17 -13.87
C LYS A 44 -10.92 6.57 -13.54
N ALA A 45 -9.98 5.63 -13.61
CA ALA A 45 -8.57 5.91 -13.37
C ALA A 45 -7.98 6.80 -14.46
N LEU A 46 -8.34 6.58 -15.73
CA LEU A 46 -7.94 7.41 -16.86
C LEU A 46 -8.50 8.82 -16.76
N VAL A 47 -9.78 8.97 -16.40
CA VAL A 47 -10.45 10.27 -16.20
C VAL A 47 -9.69 11.13 -15.17
N ILE A 48 -9.24 10.52 -14.08
CA ILE A 48 -8.47 11.23 -13.04
C ILE A 48 -6.96 11.27 -13.32
N LYS A 49 -6.49 10.77 -14.48
CA LYS A 49 -5.06 10.69 -14.84
C LYS A 49 -4.22 9.87 -13.84
N ALA A 50 -4.80 8.79 -13.31
CA ALA A 50 -4.08 7.82 -12.52
C ALA A 50 -3.28 6.86 -13.42
N ASP A 51 -2.00 6.69 -13.11
CA ASP A 51 -1.09 5.78 -13.81
C ASP A 51 -0.97 4.42 -13.11
N ARG A 52 -1.54 4.30 -11.90
CA ARG A 52 -1.51 3.11 -11.07
C ARG A 52 -2.84 2.89 -10.36
N LEU A 53 -3.16 1.63 -10.11
CA LEU A 53 -4.37 1.20 -9.42
C LEU A 53 -4.04 0.17 -8.36
N ILE A 54 -4.67 0.33 -7.18
CA ILE A 54 -4.65 -0.61 -6.07
C ILE A 54 -6.07 -1.12 -5.87
N ILE A 55 -6.26 -2.43 -5.93
CA ILE A 55 -7.53 -3.09 -5.61
C ILE A 55 -7.34 -3.94 -4.36
N ILE A 56 -8.14 -3.68 -3.33
CA ILE A 56 -8.20 -4.49 -2.12
C ILE A 56 -9.45 -5.37 -2.15
N GLU A 57 -9.24 -6.68 -2.24
CA GLU A 57 -10.29 -7.68 -2.35
C GLU A 57 -10.51 -8.41 -1.03
N LYS A 58 -11.73 -8.87 -0.78
CA LYS A 58 -12.00 -9.85 0.29
C LYS A 58 -11.43 -11.22 -0.12
N TRP A 59 -10.80 -11.94 0.82
CA TRP A 59 -10.28 -13.30 0.57
C TRP A 59 -10.84 -14.30 1.57
N LYS A 60 -11.53 -15.35 1.08
CA LYS A 60 -12.04 -16.51 1.86
C LYS A 60 -12.62 -16.18 3.26
N GLY A 61 -13.36 -15.09 3.38
CA GLY A 61 -13.95 -14.67 4.67
C GLY A 61 -13.03 -13.88 5.60
N GLY A 62 -11.72 -13.84 5.33
CA GLY A 62 -10.69 -13.15 6.13
C GLY A 62 -10.14 -11.86 5.52
N PHE A 63 -8.98 -11.45 6.03
CA PHE A 63 -8.24 -10.24 5.65
C PHE A 63 -7.87 -10.26 4.16
N GLY A 64 -7.86 -9.06 3.57
CA GLY A 64 -7.95 -8.90 2.12
C GLY A 64 -6.70 -9.30 1.32
N LYS A 65 -6.88 -9.37 0.00
CA LYS A 65 -5.84 -9.53 -1.01
C LYS A 65 -5.61 -8.17 -1.68
N ILE A 66 -4.37 -7.68 -1.74
CA ILE A 66 -4.03 -6.46 -2.46
C ILE A 66 -3.47 -6.85 -3.83
N LYS A 67 -4.11 -6.34 -4.88
CA LYS A 67 -3.62 -6.39 -6.26
C LYS A 67 -3.19 -5.01 -6.69
N LEU A 68 -2.07 -4.95 -7.39
CA LEU A 68 -1.47 -3.73 -7.92
C LEU A 68 -1.55 -3.79 -9.44
N TYR A 69 -1.78 -2.65 -10.07
CA TYR A 69 -1.87 -2.52 -11.52
C TYR A 69 -1.17 -1.24 -11.97
N THR A 70 -0.45 -1.33 -13.09
CA THR A 70 -0.07 -0.16 -13.90
C THR A 70 -1.14 0.05 -14.96
N ILE A 71 -1.52 1.29 -15.21
CA ILE A 71 -2.60 1.63 -16.16
C ILE A 71 -2.02 2.18 -17.46
N LEU A 72 -0.93 2.94 -17.36
CA LEU A 72 -0.22 3.55 -18.49
C LEU A 72 1.21 2.98 -18.55
N PRO A 73 1.75 2.68 -19.74
CA PRO A 73 1.13 2.85 -21.07
C PRO A 73 0.02 1.83 -21.38
N GLU A 74 0.03 0.69 -20.70
CA GLU A 74 -0.96 -0.38 -20.84
C GLU A 74 -1.39 -0.90 -19.48
N VAL A 75 -2.61 -1.45 -19.42
CA VAL A 75 -3.18 -2.05 -18.22
C VAL A 75 -2.52 -3.39 -17.95
N ASN A 76 -1.61 -3.42 -16.98
CA ASN A 76 -0.88 -4.62 -16.60
C ASN A 76 -0.98 -4.86 -15.10
N GLN A 77 -1.12 -6.12 -14.72
CA GLN A 77 -1.04 -6.49 -13.31
C GLN A 77 0.42 -6.38 -12.84
N PHE A 78 0.63 -5.61 -11.78
CA PHE A 78 1.93 -5.45 -11.15
C PHE A 78 2.10 -6.47 -10.02
N TYR A 79 3.20 -7.23 -10.07
CA TYR A 79 3.53 -8.22 -9.05
C TYR A 79 4.49 -7.64 -7.99
N PRO A 80 4.37 -8.05 -6.71
CA PRO A 80 3.61 -9.21 -6.22
C PRO A 80 2.16 -8.90 -5.84
N ILE A 81 1.36 -9.96 -5.79
CA ILE A 81 0.07 -9.96 -5.08
C ILE A 81 0.35 -10.12 -3.59
N ILE A 82 -0.25 -9.26 -2.75
CA ILE A 82 -0.02 -9.29 -1.30
C ILE A 82 -1.25 -9.89 -0.62
N TYR A 83 -1.04 -10.97 0.13
CA TYR A 83 -2.06 -11.55 0.99
C TYR A 83 -1.88 -11.01 2.41
N LEU A 84 -2.95 -10.44 2.97
CA LEU A 84 -2.91 -9.90 4.33
C LEU A 84 -3.32 -11.00 5.30
N SER A 85 -2.45 -11.34 6.26
CA SER A 85 -2.80 -12.22 7.37
C SER A 85 -3.56 -11.48 8.47
N SER A 86 -3.19 -10.22 8.70
CA SER A 86 -3.80 -9.32 9.67
C SER A 86 -3.50 -7.87 9.30
N VAL A 87 -4.32 -6.94 9.80
CA VAL A 87 -4.17 -5.50 9.57
C VAL A 87 -4.52 -4.78 10.86
N LYS A 88 -3.67 -3.85 11.28
CA LYS A 88 -4.03 -2.82 12.26
C LYS A 88 -4.21 -1.50 11.52
N THR A 89 -5.40 -0.94 11.57
CA THR A 89 -5.74 0.35 11.00
C THR A 89 -5.34 1.47 11.95
N GLN A 90 -5.30 2.71 11.44
CA GLN A 90 -5.08 3.90 12.25
C GLN A 90 -6.08 3.99 13.42
N THR A 91 -7.33 3.60 13.17
CA THR A 91 -8.37 3.59 14.22
C THR A 91 -8.04 2.57 15.32
N ASP A 92 -7.54 1.38 14.96
CA ASP A 92 -7.12 0.36 15.94
C ASP A 92 -5.90 0.80 16.77
N LEU A 93 -5.09 1.70 16.22
CA LEU A 93 -3.92 2.28 16.89
C LEU A 93 -4.27 3.53 17.71
N GLY A 94 -5.53 3.97 17.72
CA GLY A 94 -6.01 5.10 18.52
C GLY A 94 -5.62 6.48 18.00
N TYR A 95 -5.09 6.59 16.77
CA TYR A 95 -4.73 7.89 16.19
C TYR A 95 -5.02 7.94 14.70
N ARG A 96 -5.34 9.13 14.16
CA ARG A 96 -5.46 9.36 12.72
C ARG A 96 -4.41 10.35 12.25
N LYS A 97 -3.61 9.95 11.26
CA LYS A 97 -2.54 10.76 10.69
C LYS A 97 -2.57 10.68 9.17
N THR A 98 -2.36 11.83 8.55
CA THR A 98 -2.27 11.96 7.11
C THR A 98 -0.83 12.27 6.72
N ILE A 99 -0.26 11.45 5.84
CA ILE A 99 1.13 11.54 5.41
C ILE A 99 1.09 11.96 3.95
N HIS A 100 1.15 13.27 3.71
CA HIS A 100 1.00 13.80 2.36
C HIS A 100 2.33 14.00 1.63
N LYS A 101 3.47 14.08 2.34
CA LYS A 101 4.76 14.46 1.73
C LYS A 101 5.94 13.73 2.39
N LYS A 102 6.90 13.35 1.54
CA LYS A 102 8.21 12.74 1.91
C LYS A 102 8.09 11.40 2.64
N LEU A 103 7.63 10.39 1.89
CA LEU A 103 7.62 8.98 2.30
C LEU A 103 8.82 8.27 1.67
N ALA A 104 9.50 7.42 2.43
CA ALA A 104 10.55 6.53 1.92
C ALA A 104 10.24 5.08 2.29
N ILE A 105 10.92 4.14 1.65
CA ILE A 105 10.89 2.73 2.05
C ILE A 105 12.12 2.46 2.90
N THR A 106 11.91 1.88 4.08
CA THR A 106 13.01 1.40 4.94
C THR A 106 12.90 -0.09 5.12
N VAL A 107 14.05 -0.75 5.24
CA VAL A 107 14.12 -2.19 5.45
C VAL A 107 14.98 -2.45 6.68
N GLN A 108 14.51 -3.34 7.55
CA GLN A 108 15.28 -3.80 8.71
C GLN A 108 16.60 -4.47 8.25
N GLN A 109 17.66 -4.30 9.03
CA GLN A 109 18.94 -4.99 8.81
C GLN A 109 18.76 -6.52 8.89
N ASP A 110 19.59 -7.27 8.17
CA ASP A 110 19.61 -8.75 8.14
C ASP A 110 18.28 -9.41 7.78
N THR A 111 17.55 -8.81 6.84
CA THR A 111 16.26 -9.32 6.36
C THR A 111 16.39 -10.35 5.25
N SER A 112 15.36 -11.17 5.10
CA SER A 112 15.32 -12.21 4.06
C SER A 112 15.31 -11.62 2.64
N LYS A 113 15.83 -12.37 1.66
CA LYS A 113 15.79 -12.00 0.23
C LYS A 113 14.38 -11.65 -0.26
N ASN A 114 13.35 -12.31 0.29
CA ASN A 114 11.96 -12.06 -0.07
C ASN A 114 11.47 -10.68 0.40
N ILE A 115 11.89 -10.19 1.58
CA ILE A 115 11.58 -8.83 2.05
C ILE A 115 12.21 -7.80 1.13
N ASN A 116 13.48 -7.97 0.77
CA ASN A 116 14.17 -7.05 -0.13
C ASN A 116 13.47 -7.01 -1.50
N ARG A 117 13.07 -8.17 -2.05
CA ARG A 117 12.30 -8.24 -3.29
C ARG A 117 10.97 -7.48 -3.19
N LEU A 118 10.26 -7.62 -2.07
CA LEU A 118 9.00 -6.90 -1.83
C LEU A 118 9.23 -5.38 -1.70
N ALA A 119 10.26 -4.96 -0.97
CA ALA A 119 10.63 -3.56 -0.82
C ALA A 119 10.99 -2.93 -2.17
N HIS A 120 11.75 -3.62 -3.02
CA HIS A 120 12.04 -3.18 -4.38
C HIS A 120 10.78 -3.09 -5.26
N ALA A 121 9.86 -4.06 -5.15
CA ALA A 121 8.58 -3.99 -5.86
C ALA A 121 7.74 -2.79 -5.42
N PHE A 122 7.70 -2.50 -4.11
CA PHE A 122 7.03 -1.32 -3.58
C PHE A 122 7.71 -0.03 -4.04
N SER A 123 9.03 0.03 -4.04
CA SER A 123 9.78 1.19 -4.52
C SER A 123 9.46 1.49 -5.98
N LYS A 124 9.49 0.46 -6.83
CA LYS A 124 9.13 0.57 -8.24
C LYS A 124 7.67 0.99 -8.43
N PHE A 125 6.74 0.39 -7.68
CA PHE A 125 5.32 0.71 -7.81
C PHE A 125 4.99 2.11 -7.30
N PHE A 126 5.37 2.44 -6.07
CA PHE A 126 5.04 3.72 -5.45
C PHE A 126 5.95 4.87 -5.90
N LYS A 127 7.01 4.58 -6.66
CA LYS A 127 8.06 5.55 -7.07
C LYS A 127 8.70 6.22 -5.85
N LEU A 128 9.09 5.40 -4.86
CA LEU A 128 9.66 5.86 -3.59
C LEU A 128 11.13 5.41 -3.46
N PRO A 129 12.00 6.25 -2.87
CA PRO A 129 13.38 5.86 -2.59
C PRO A 129 13.43 4.77 -1.52
N ILE A 130 14.40 3.87 -1.65
CA ILE A 130 14.73 2.89 -0.62
C ILE A 130 15.94 3.42 0.14
N GLU A 131 15.78 3.54 1.45
CA GLU A 131 16.82 4.04 2.34
C GLU A 131 17.15 2.97 3.39
N LYS A 132 18.45 2.83 3.68
CA LYS A 132 18.87 2.08 4.86
C LYS A 132 18.49 2.87 6.11
N MET A 133 18.19 2.18 7.21
CA MET A 133 17.90 2.84 8.48
C MET A 133 19.12 3.64 8.95
N GLN A 134 19.12 4.95 8.73
CA GLN A 134 20.17 5.89 9.16
C GLN A 134 19.54 7.16 9.72
N LYS A 135 20.05 7.69 10.84
CA LYS A 135 19.55 8.96 11.42
C LYS A 135 19.74 10.12 10.43
N GLY A 136 18.79 11.06 10.39
CA GLY A 136 18.91 12.29 9.60
C GLY A 136 18.28 12.26 8.20
N LEU A 137 17.48 11.23 7.89
CA LEU A 137 16.77 11.15 6.61
C LEU A 137 15.84 12.35 6.39
N PRO A 138 15.75 12.92 5.16
CA PRO A 138 14.90 14.06 4.85
C PRO A 138 13.40 13.74 4.84
N PHE A 139 13.02 12.49 5.15
CA PHE A 139 11.67 11.95 5.07
C PHE A 139 10.93 12.08 6.40
N LYS A 140 9.63 12.39 6.34
CA LYS A 140 8.79 12.52 7.55
C LYS A 140 8.22 11.19 8.00
N ALA A 141 8.08 10.24 7.09
CA ALA A 141 7.54 8.92 7.37
C ALA A 141 8.22 7.85 6.51
N SER A 142 8.10 6.59 6.93
CA SER A 142 8.59 5.47 6.14
C SER A 142 7.58 4.32 6.05
N ILE A 143 7.64 3.56 4.96
CA ILE A 143 7.09 2.21 4.86
C ILE A 143 8.22 1.27 5.29
N HIS A 144 8.12 0.75 6.50
CA HIS A 144 9.11 -0.12 7.11
C HIS A 144 8.77 -1.58 6.89
N PHE A 145 9.73 -2.34 6.37
CA PHE A 145 9.64 -3.79 6.19
C PHE A 145 10.52 -4.52 7.20
N SER A 146 9.92 -5.47 7.93
CA SER A 146 10.60 -6.30 8.93
C SER A 146 10.13 -7.76 8.90
N ASN A 147 10.96 -8.65 9.44
CA ASN A 147 10.60 -10.05 9.64
C ASN A 147 9.65 -10.16 10.85
N LEU A 148 8.59 -10.96 10.75
CA LEU A 148 7.75 -11.31 11.90
C LEU A 148 8.00 -12.76 12.34
N LYS A 149 7.90 -13.71 11.39
CA LYS A 149 8.21 -15.14 11.56
C LYS A 149 8.81 -15.69 10.26
N LYS A 150 9.27 -16.95 10.25
CA LYS A 150 9.98 -17.60 9.13
C LYS A 150 9.31 -17.44 7.74
N CYS A 151 7.98 -17.30 7.67
CA CYS A 151 7.22 -17.12 6.43
C CYS A 151 6.27 -15.90 6.42
N SER A 152 6.36 -14.99 7.40
CA SER A 152 5.50 -13.81 7.46
C SER A 152 6.30 -12.52 7.62
N MET A 153 5.86 -11.50 6.90
CA MET A 153 6.49 -10.19 6.88
C MET A 153 5.58 -9.17 7.51
N LYS A 154 6.17 -8.18 8.18
CA LYS A 154 5.47 -7.03 8.73
C LYS A 154 5.77 -5.83 7.86
N ILE A 155 4.71 -5.13 7.46
CA ILE A 155 4.79 -3.82 6.81
C ILE A 155 4.16 -2.83 7.78
N ALA A 156 4.93 -1.83 8.18
CA ALA A 156 4.47 -0.77 9.07
C ALA A 156 4.69 0.59 8.40
N ILE A 157 3.69 1.46 8.49
CA ILE A 157 3.88 2.87 8.11
C ILE A 157 4.16 3.63 9.39
N THR A 158 5.32 4.28 9.47
CA THR A 158 5.83 4.85 10.72
C THR A 158 6.14 6.33 10.57
N MET A 159 5.83 7.10 11.60
CA MET A 159 6.16 8.51 11.73
C MET A 159 6.55 8.77 13.19
N PRO A 160 7.83 9.02 13.53
CA PRO A 160 8.97 9.25 12.62
C PRO A 160 9.36 8.00 11.78
N PRO A 161 10.15 8.17 10.70
CA PRO A 161 10.53 7.07 9.80
C PRO A 161 11.41 5.99 10.46
N PHE A 162 11.77 6.19 11.73
CA PHE A 162 12.53 5.28 12.56
C PHE A 162 11.62 4.69 13.64
N ILE A 163 11.58 3.37 13.72
CA ILE A 163 11.19 2.66 14.93
C ILE A 163 12.44 1.91 15.39
N LYS A 164 12.88 2.19 16.62
CA LYS A 164 13.91 1.39 17.31
C LYS A 164 13.36 0.00 17.61
#